data_AF-A0A1G2RR01-F1
#
_entry.id   AF-A0A1G2RR01-F1
#
_cell.length_a   1.000
_cell.length_b   1.000
_cell.length_c   1.000
_cell.angle_alpha   90.00
_cell.angle_beta   90.00
_cell.angle_gamma   90.00
#
_symmetry.space_group_name_H-M   'P 1'
#
loop_
_entity.id
_entity.type
_entity.pdbx_description
1 polymer ?
#
loop_
_entity_poly.entity_id
_entity_poly.type
_entity_poly.pdbx_seq_one_letter_code
_entity_poly.pdbx_strand_id
1 'polypeptide(L)' 'MEHYICTGGCTGVSPRAGVCQAKDCPNYGKPLEKCACDDDKHHGKQEAVSEESPGAPKQ' A
#
# COMPACT_ATOMS: atom_id res chain seq x y z
N MET A 1 -8.12 0.83 4.20
CA MET A 1 -8.87 1.50 3.11
C MET A 1 -8.81 0.60 1.87
N GLU A 2 -9.85 0.49 1.03
CA GLU A 2 -9.81 -0.44 -0.13
C GLU A 2 -8.99 0.16 -1.28
N HIS A 3 -7.83 -0.42 -1.58
CA HIS A 3 -7.02 -0.07 -2.74
C HIS A 3 -6.61 -1.30 -3.53
N TYR A 4 -6.25 -1.10 -4.79
CA TYR A 4 -5.93 -2.13 -5.76
C TYR A 4 -4.52 -1.92 -6.29
N ILE A 5 -3.72 -2.97 -6.32
CA ILE A 5 -2.31 -2.94 -6.70
C ILE A 5 -2.07 -3.77 -7.95
N CYS A 6 -1.09 -3.35 -8.75
CA CYS A 6 -0.60 -4.14 -9.87
C CYS A 6 0.52 -5.06 -9.40
N THR A 7 0.29 -6.37 -9.50
CA THR A 7 1.28 -7.42 -9.21
C THR A 7 2.27 -7.68 -10.36
N GLY A 8 2.16 -6.92 -11.46
CA GLY A 8 3.03 -7.05 -12.64
C GLY A 8 4.38 -6.35 -12.52
N GLY A 9 4.80 -5.95 -11.33
CA GLY A 9 6.09 -5.31 -11.08
C GLY A 9 6.14 -3.79 -11.32
N CYS A 10 5.10 -3.17 -11.88
CA CYS A 10 5.06 -1.72 -12.09
C CYS A 10 4.68 -0.92 -10.83
N THR A 11 4.32 -1.61 -9.73
CA THR A 11 3.93 -1.01 -8.44
C THR A 11 2.75 -0.02 -8.50
N GLY A 12 1.95 -0.07 -9.57
CA GLY A 12 0.79 0.81 -9.72
C GLY A 12 -0.25 0.55 -8.63
N VAL A 13 -0.78 1.61 -8.02
CA VAL A 13 -1.85 1.58 -7.01
C VAL A 13 -3.04 2.39 -7.50
N SER A 14 -4.25 1.92 -7.22
CA SER A 14 -5.50 2.60 -7.56
C SER A 14 -6.51 2.49 -6.43
N PRO A 15 -7.26 3.56 -6.10
CA PRO A 15 -8.31 3.52 -5.08
C PRO A 15 -9.59 2.83 -5.54
N ARG A 16 -9.66 2.39 -6.81
CA ARG A 16 -10.84 1.75 -7.40
C ARG A 16 -10.44 0.47 -8.13
N ALA A 17 -11.36 -0.49 -8.15
CA ALA A 17 -11.22 -1.67 -8.97
C ALA A 17 -11.08 -1.23 -10.44
N GLY A 18 -10.07 -1.74 -11.11
CA GLY A 18 -9.74 -1.33 -12.47
C GLY A 18 -8.64 -2.19 -13.05
N VAL A 19 -8.05 -1.72 -14.14
CA VAL A 19 -6.93 -2.41 -14.81
C VAL A 19 -5.64 -1.60 -14.69
N CYS A 20 -4.50 -2.26 -14.81
CA CYS A 20 -3.22 -1.59 -14.87
C CYS A 20 -3.10 -0.70 -16.12
N GLN A 21 -2.81 0.59 -15.94
CA GLN A 21 -2.63 1.56 -17.03
C GLN A 21 -1.17 1.80 -17.41
N ALA A 22 -0.22 1.11 -16.76
CA ALA A 22 1.19 1.25 -17.07
C ALA A 22 1.51 0.54 -18.40
N LYS A 23 1.73 1.33 -19.46
CA LYS A 23 1.95 0.83 -20.83
C LYS A 23 3.15 -0.12 -20.96
N ASP A 24 4.13 0.02 -20.08
CA ASP A 24 5.34 -0.79 -20.03
C ASP A 24 5.23 -1.99 -19.07
N CYS A 25 4.08 -2.15 -18.38
CA CYS A 25 3.89 -3.26 -17.47
C CYS A 25 3.48 -4.52 -18.23
N PRO A 26 4.03 -5.71 -17.92
CA PRO A 26 3.56 -6.98 -18.48
C PRO A 26 2.08 -7.26 -18.17
N ASN A 27 1.54 -6.60 -17.14
CA ASN A 27 0.13 -6.66 -16.77
C ASN A 27 -0.69 -5.45 -17.27
N TYR A 28 -0.19 -4.69 -18.26
CA TYR A 28 -0.98 -3.63 -18.91
C TYR A 28 -2.34 -4.16 -19.37
N GLY A 29 -3.41 -3.48 -18.96
CA GLY A 29 -4.78 -3.88 -19.26
C GLY A 29 -5.32 -5.08 -18.47
N LYS A 30 -4.53 -5.70 -17.59
CA LYS A 30 -5.01 -6.74 -16.66
C LYS A 30 -5.62 -6.13 -15.40
N PRO A 31 -6.60 -6.80 -14.75
CA PRO A 31 -7.22 -6.31 -13.54
C PRO A 31 -6.20 -6.14 -12.41
N LEU A 32 -6.37 -5.06 -11.63
CA LEU A 32 -5.62 -4.81 -10.41
C LEU A 32 -6.14 -5.72 -9.29
N GLU A 33 -5.22 -6.21 -8.47
CA GLU A 33 -5.53 -7.08 -7.33
C GLU A 33 -5.85 -6.24 -6.11
N LYS A 34 -6.92 -6.58 -5.38
CA LYS A 34 -7.27 -5.87 -4.14
C LYS A 34 -6.17 -6.09 -3.11
N CYS A 35 -5.58 -5.01 -2.59
CA CYS A 35 -4.61 -5.11 -1.49
C CYS A 35 -5.37 -5.46 -0.22
N ALA A 36 -4.99 -6.56 0.42
CA ALA A 36 -5.49 -6.98 1.72
C ALA A 36 -4.74 -6.28 2.87
N CYS A 37 -4.47 -5.00 2.67
CA CYS A 37 -3.53 -4.22 3.47
C CYS A 37 -4.35 -3.45 4.49
N ASP A 38 -4.30 -3.91 5.75
CA ASP A 38 -5.11 -3.37 6.86
C ASP A 38 -4.64 -1.96 7.27
N ASP A 39 -3.37 -1.69 7.02
CA ASP A 39 -2.69 -0.41 7.25
C ASP A 39 -2.31 0.16 5.88
N ASP A 40 -2.70 1.41 5.59
CA ASP A 40 -2.45 2.13 4.32
C ASP A 40 -0.94 2.39 4.03
N LYS A 41 -0.05 1.60 4.63
CA LYS A 41 1.42 1.60 4.55
C LYS A 41 2.01 1.17 3.18
N HIS A 42 1.23 1.30 2.11
CA HIS A 42 1.75 1.23 0.73
C HIS A 42 2.24 2.60 0.23
N HIS A 43 2.24 3.61 1.09
CA HIS A 43 3.08 4.78 0.90
C HIS A 43 4.49 4.49 1.37
N GLY A 44 5.43 4.55 0.42
CA GLY A 44 6.85 4.42 0.69
C GLY A 44 7.27 5.26 1.90
N LYS A 45 7.98 4.60 2.82
CA LYS A 45 8.70 5.15 3.97
C LYS A 45 7.85 5.51 5.19
N GLN A 46 7.77 4.55 6.11
CA GLN A 46 7.89 4.71 7.57
C GLN A 46 7.40 6.05 8.14
N GLU A 47 6.11 6.14 8.43
CA GLU A 47 5.67 6.97 9.54
C GLU A 47 6.09 6.27 10.83
N ALA A 48 7.28 6.65 11.31
CA ALA A 48 7.71 6.43 12.67
C ALA A 48 6.89 7.36 13.57
N VAL A 49 5.68 6.96 13.92
CA VAL A 49 5.04 7.47 15.15
C VAL A 49 4.11 6.42 15.72
N SER A 50 4.58 5.75 16.77
CA SER A 50 3.87 5.58 18.04
C SER A 50 4.60 4.54 18.87
N GLU A 51 5.57 5.01 19.65
CA GLU A 51 5.81 4.43 20.97
C GLU A 51 6.25 5.56 21.94
N GLU A 52 5.41 6.58 22.07
CA GLU A 52 5.26 7.20 23.38
C GLU A 52 4.21 6.39 24.13
N SER A 53 4.68 5.39 24.89
CA SER A 53 3.90 4.81 25.97
C SER A 53 4.33 5.49 27.28
N PRO A 54 3.41 6.14 28.01
CA PRO A 54 3.72 6.87 29.22
C PRO A 54 3.96 5.92 30.40
N GLY A 55 5.11 6.07 31.07
CA GLY A 55 5.25 5.73 32.48
C GLY A 55 6.22 4.59 32.83
N ALA A 56 7.35 4.97 33.42
CA ALA A 56 7.95 4.23 34.53
C ALA A 56 8.77 5.20 35.41
N PRO A 57 8.22 5.72 36.54
CA PRO A 57 9.06 6.25 37.60
C PRO A 57 9.59 5.09 38.43
N LYS A 58 10.90 5.07 38.68
CA LYS A 58 11.65 4.41 39.77
C LYS A 58 13.14 4.43 39.38
N GLN A 59 14.10 4.91 40.16
CA GLN A 59 14.22 5.51 41.48
C GLN A 59 15.57 6.23 41.50
#